data_AF-A0A2D6N7V1-F1
#
_entry.id   AF-A0A2D6N7V1-F1
#
_cell.length_a   1.000
_cell.length_b   1.000
_cell.length_c   1.000
_cell.angle_alpha   90.00
_cell.angle_beta   90.00
_cell.angle_gamma   90.00
#
_symmetry.space_group_name_H-M   'P 1'
#
loop_
_entity.id
_entity.type
_entity.pdbx_description
1 polymer ?
#
loop_
_entity_poly.entity_id
_entity_poly.type
_entity_poly.pdbx_seq_one_letter_code
_entity_poly.pdbx_strand_id
1 'polypeptide(L)'
;MIDLHTHVLPGLDDGAQNEQEALDLLRLAAADGTHTMVLTPHSGNWAGWRTKDDVGERVDTLQAAARDAGIAVRLVAGAEIMIEADVVERTAELVRLGDSRYVLVELPHDEYPESTD
;
A
#
# COMPACT_ATOMS: atom_id res chain seq x y z
N MET A 1 13.19 11.58 -0.18
CA MET A 1 12.05 11.40 0.73
C MET A 1 11.54 9.98 0.61
N ILE A 2 11.02 9.40 1.70
CA ILE A 2 10.36 8.09 1.71
C ILE A 2 8.89 8.34 2.03
N ASP A 3 8.00 7.85 1.16
CA ASP A 3 6.56 7.81 1.40
C ASP A 3 6.16 6.41 1.90
N LEU A 4 5.42 6.36 3.01
CA LEU A 4 5.07 5.12 3.70
C LEU A 4 3.61 4.69 3.49
N HIS A 5 2.79 5.52 2.83
CA HIS A 5 1.38 5.24 2.63
C HIS A 5 0.88 5.84 1.31
N THR A 6 0.42 4.98 0.41
CA THR A 6 -0.11 5.42 -0.88
C THR A 6 -0.99 4.35 -1.55
N HIS A 7 -1.91 4.80 -2.38
CA HIS A 7 -2.84 3.97 -3.16
C HIS A 7 -2.54 4.09 -4.67
N VAL A 8 -1.31 3.75 -5.06
CA VAL A 8 -0.84 3.89 -6.45
C VAL A 8 -0.92 2.58 -7.23
N LEU A 9 -1.30 1.47 -6.58
CA LEU A 9 -1.52 0.20 -7.29
C LEU A 9 -2.79 0.28 -8.16
N PRO A 10 -2.67 0.09 -9.49
CA PRO A 10 -3.76 0.37 -10.40
C PRO A 10 -4.92 -0.61 -10.28
N GLY A 11 -6.14 -0.08 -10.12
CA GLY A 11 -7.39 -0.83 -10.12
C GLY A 11 -7.56 -1.77 -8.91
N LEU A 12 -6.84 -1.51 -7.82
CA LEU A 12 -6.86 -2.37 -6.63
C LEU A 12 -7.84 -1.87 -5.55
N ASP A 13 -7.95 -0.56 -5.41
CA ASP A 13 -8.83 0.12 -4.47
C ASP A 13 -9.26 1.51 -5.03
N ASP A 14 -9.52 2.46 -4.16
CA ASP A 14 -9.97 3.82 -4.44
C ASP A 14 -8.85 4.78 -4.90
N GLY A 15 -7.62 4.27 -5.04
CA GLY A 15 -6.49 5.00 -5.59
C GLY A 15 -6.44 5.09 -7.12
N ALA A 16 -5.26 4.85 -7.69
CA ALA A 16 -5.06 4.88 -9.14
C ALA A 16 -5.97 3.86 -9.86
N GLN A 17 -6.69 4.27 -10.89
CA GLN A 17 -7.66 3.40 -11.57
C GLN A 17 -7.01 2.54 -12.66
N ASN A 18 -5.89 2.98 -13.20
CA ASN A 18 -5.17 2.31 -14.29
C ASN A 18 -3.66 2.60 -14.24
N GLU A 19 -2.89 1.86 -15.03
CA GLU A 19 -1.43 1.98 -15.06
C GLU A 19 -0.95 3.38 -15.42
N GLN A 20 -1.63 4.06 -16.36
CA GLN A 20 -1.24 5.41 -16.78
C GLN A 20 -1.36 6.41 -15.61
N GLU A 21 -2.47 6.38 -14.89
CA GLU A 21 -2.65 7.20 -13.68
C GLU A 21 -1.61 6.88 -12.61
N ALA A 22 -1.31 5.60 -12.39
CA ALA A 22 -0.28 5.18 -11.44
C ALA A 22 1.10 5.76 -11.83
N LEU A 23 1.48 5.67 -13.11
CA LEU A 23 2.74 6.25 -13.60
C LEU A 23 2.78 7.77 -13.47
N ASP A 24 1.66 8.47 -13.69
CA ASP A 24 1.57 9.92 -13.53
C ASP A 24 1.75 10.34 -12.06
N LEU A 25 1.16 9.60 -11.11
CA LEU A 25 1.37 9.82 -9.68
C LEU A 25 2.82 9.55 -9.27
N LEU A 26 3.44 8.48 -9.79
CA LEU A 26 4.85 8.18 -9.53
C LEU A 26 5.79 9.25 -10.08
N ARG A 27 5.51 9.83 -11.26
CA ARG A 27 6.27 10.96 -11.82
C ARG A 27 6.17 12.18 -10.92
N LEU A 28 4.97 12.50 -10.44
CA LEU A 28 4.76 13.64 -9.53
C LEU A 28 5.55 13.45 -8.23
N ALA A 29 5.45 12.27 -7.61
CA ALA A 29 6.20 11.97 -6.39
C ALA A 29 7.71 12.02 -6.60
N ALA A 30 8.22 11.50 -7.73
CA ALA A 30 9.64 11.58 -8.08
C ALA A 30 10.11 13.04 -8.23
N ALA A 31 9.30 13.88 -8.89
CA ALA A 31 9.59 15.30 -9.08
C ALA A 31 9.60 16.08 -7.76
N ASP A 32 8.82 15.64 -6.76
CA ASP A 32 8.82 16.19 -5.39
C ASP A 32 9.95 15.62 -4.49
N GLY A 33 10.78 14.71 -5.04
CA GLY A 33 11.95 14.16 -4.35
C GLY A 33 11.69 12.87 -3.56
N THR A 34 10.55 12.22 -3.76
CA THR A 34 10.30 10.85 -3.27
C THR A 34 11.09 9.85 -4.10
N HIS A 35 11.94 9.06 -3.43
CA HIS A 35 12.77 8.03 -4.08
C HIS A 35 12.39 6.61 -3.67
N THR A 36 11.60 6.46 -2.59
CA THR A 36 11.08 5.19 -2.12
C THR A 36 9.63 5.38 -1.69
N MET A 37 8.76 4.46 -2.08
CA MET A 37 7.33 4.52 -1.80
C MET A 37 6.83 3.13 -1.39
N VAL A 38 6.15 3.04 -0.25
CA VAL A 38 5.48 1.81 0.18
C VAL A 38 4.04 1.87 -0.32
N LEU A 39 3.66 0.91 -1.16
CA LEU A 39 2.30 0.80 -1.70
C LEU A 39 1.43 0.09 -0.67
N THR A 40 0.44 0.79 -0.11
CA THR A 40 -0.38 0.33 1.01
C THR A 40 -1.85 0.28 0.62
N PRO A 41 -2.23 -0.59 -0.33
CA PRO A 41 -3.64 -0.73 -0.67
C PRO A 41 -4.45 -1.20 0.54
N HIS A 42 -5.74 -0.91 0.52
CA HIS A 42 -6.65 -1.35 1.56
C HIS A 42 -6.68 -2.89 1.69
N SER A 43 -6.65 -3.38 2.93
CA SER A 43 -6.77 -4.78 3.32
C SER A 43 -7.63 -4.93 4.57
N GLY A 44 -8.55 -5.88 4.58
CA GLY A 44 -9.46 -6.14 5.72
C GLY A 44 -10.92 -6.16 5.30
N ASN A 45 -11.82 -6.11 6.28
CA ASN A 45 -13.25 -6.39 6.16
C ASN A 45 -13.93 -5.99 4.83
N TRP A 46 -13.85 -4.71 4.43
CA TRP A 46 -14.54 -4.20 3.24
C TRP A 46 -13.74 -4.36 1.93
N ALA A 47 -12.41 -4.40 2.01
CA ALA A 47 -11.51 -4.49 0.84
C ALA A 47 -11.12 -5.94 0.47
N GLY A 48 -11.39 -6.89 1.37
CA GLY A 48 -10.83 -8.24 1.34
C GLY A 48 -9.40 -8.28 1.88
N TRP A 49 -9.01 -9.43 2.44
CA TRP A 49 -7.67 -9.63 2.97
C TRP A 49 -6.64 -9.77 1.86
N ARG A 50 -5.58 -8.96 1.91
CA ARG A 50 -4.43 -9.03 1.00
C ARG A 50 -3.34 -9.91 1.60
N THR A 51 -2.59 -10.58 0.73
CA THR A 51 -1.41 -11.36 1.11
C THR A 51 -0.14 -10.66 0.65
N LYS A 52 0.99 -11.00 1.27
CA LYS A 52 2.30 -10.46 0.85
C LYS A 52 2.59 -10.78 -0.62
N ASP A 53 2.18 -11.96 -1.07
CA ASP A 53 2.42 -12.43 -2.44
C ASP A 53 1.58 -11.64 -3.46
N ASP A 54 0.26 -11.46 -3.23
CA ASP A 54 -0.61 -10.70 -4.14
C ASP A 54 -0.17 -9.24 -4.28
N VAL A 55 0.13 -8.57 -3.16
CA VAL A 55 0.64 -7.19 -3.21
C VAL A 55 2.02 -7.15 -3.86
N GLY A 56 2.89 -8.11 -3.54
CA GLY A 56 4.25 -8.20 -4.09
C GLY A 56 4.25 -8.31 -5.62
N GLU A 57 3.45 -9.21 -6.20
CA GLU A 57 3.36 -9.40 -7.65
C GLU A 57 2.90 -8.14 -8.38
N ARG A 58 1.96 -7.40 -7.79
CA ARG A 58 1.46 -6.13 -8.35
C ARG A 58 2.49 -5.00 -8.24
N VAL A 59 3.18 -4.92 -7.11
CA VAL A 59 4.29 -3.97 -6.91
C VAL A 59 5.39 -4.23 -7.94
N ASP A 60 5.76 -5.50 -8.16
CA ASP A 60 6.80 -5.86 -9.13
C ASP A 60 6.41 -5.50 -10.57
N THR A 61 5.14 -5.72 -10.92
CA THR A 61 4.58 -5.33 -12.22
C THR A 61 4.64 -3.82 -12.42
N LEU A 62 4.17 -3.04 -11.44
CA LEU A 62 4.21 -1.57 -11.52
C LEU A 62 5.65 -1.03 -11.48
N GLN A 63 6.53 -1.67 -10.71
CA GLN A 63 7.95 -1.31 -10.65
C GLN A 63 8.64 -1.50 -12.01
N ALA A 64 8.26 -2.54 -12.77
CA ALA A 64 8.74 -2.73 -14.13
C ALA A 64 8.22 -1.64 -15.07
N ALA A 65 6.92 -1.32 -15.04
CA ALA A 65 6.34 -0.25 -15.85
C ALA A 65 6.97 1.12 -15.51
N ALA A 66 7.20 1.42 -14.23
CA ALA A 66 7.85 2.65 -13.78
C ALA A 66 9.28 2.76 -14.31
N ARG A 67 10.04 1.65 -14.30
CA ARG A 67 11.39 1.58 -14.86
C ARG A 67 11.39 1.80 -16.36
N ASP A 68 10.47 1.18 -17.09
CA ASP A 68 10.35 1.35 -18.55
C ASP A 68 9.96 2.79 -18.93
N ALA A 69 9.18 3.46 -18.07
CA ALA A 69 8.83 4.87 -18.18
C ALA A 69 9.93 5.84 -17.70
N GLY A 70 11.09 5.34 -17.25
CA GLY A 70 12.21 6.16 -16.77
C GLY A 70 11.97 6.84 -15.41
N ILE A 71 11.03 6.33 -14.60
CA ILE A 71 10.68 6.90 -13.30
C ILE A 71 11.55 6.26 -12.22
N ALA A 72 12.42 7.07 -11.61
CA ALA A 72 13.38 6.62 -10.59
C ALA A 72 12.77 6.60 -9.18
N VAL A 73 11.79 5.72 -8.95
CA VAL A 73 11.20 5.46 -7.62
C VAL A 73 11.27 3.97 -7.31
N ARG A 74 11.76 3.64 -6.12
CA ARG A 74 11.71 2.29 -5.57
C ARG A 74 10.34 2.05 -4.94
N LEU A 75 9.62 1.05 -5.43
CA LEU A 75 8.35 0.62 -4.89
C LEU A 75 8.57 -0.55 -3.91
N VAL A 76 7.79 -0.57 -2.83
CA VAL A 76 7.87 -1.56 -1.76
C VAL A 76 6.46 -2.00 -1.41
N ALA A 77 6.26 -3.30 -1.20
CA ALA A 77 4.96 -3.82 -0.80
C ALA A 77 4.61 -3.42 0.65
N GLY A 78 3.33 -3.15 0.89
CA GLY A 78 2.72 -2.90 2.19
C GLY A 78 1.20 -3.12 2.12
N ALA A 79 0.49 -2.83 3.19
CA ALA A 79 -0.96 -2.73 3.17
C ALA A 79 -1.41 -1.73 4.23
N GLU A 80 -2.52 -1.08 3.98
CA GLU A 80 -3.30 -0.38 4.99
C GLU A 80 -4.35 -1.34 5.54
N ILE A 81 -4.28 -1.63 6.83
CA ILE A 81 -5.06 -2.70 7.45
C ILE A 81 -6.17 -2.06 8.27
N MET A 82 -7.42 -2.27 7.86
CA MET A 82 -8.57 -1.85 8.68
C MET A 82 -8.50 -2.57 10.04
N ILE A 83 -8.61 -1.82 11.14
CA ILE A 83 -8.57 -2.39 12.48
C ILE A 83 -9.74 -3.36 12.69
N GLU A 84 -9.43 -4.53 13.23
CA GLU A 84 -10.40 -5.55 13.64
C GLU A 84 -10.01 -6.06 15.05
N ALA A 85 -10.97 -6.63 15.78
CA ALA A 85 -10.75 -7.07 17.16
C ALA A 85 -9.63 -8.11 17.32
N ASP A 86 -9.30 -8.85 16.27
CA ASP A 86 -8.28 -9.91 16.25
C ASP A 86 -6.99 -9.51 15.49
N VAL A 87 -6.81 -8.21 15.18
CA VAL A 87 -5.67 -7.75 14.36
C VAL A 87 -4.32 -8.07 15.00
N VAL A 88 -4.25 -8.08 16.33
CA VAL A 88 -3.03 -8.37 17.11
C VAL A 88 -2.66 -9.85 16.98
N GLU A 89 -3.64 -10.73 17.06
CA GLU A 89 -3.51 -12.18 16.91
C GLU A 89 -3.08 -12.55 15.49
N ARG A 90 -3.51 -11.75 14.49
CA ARG A 90 -3.24 -11.99 13.07
C ARG A 90 -1.95 -11.36 12.55
N THR A 91 -1.17 -10.69 13.40
CA THR A 91 0.09 -10.00 13.03
C THR A 91 1.09 -10.82 12.20
N ALA A 92 1.08 -12.15 12.33
CA ALA A 92 1.93 -13.04 11.51
C ALA A 92 1.48 -13.13 10.04
N GLU A 93 0.21 -12.90 9.77
CA GLU A 93 -0.43 -13.00 8.45
C GLU A 93 -0.51 -11.64 7.73
N LEU A 94 -0.38 -10.54 8.48
CA LEU A 94 -0.50 -9.17 7.98
C LEU A 94 0.65 -8.80 7.03
N VAL A 95 0.31 -8.08 5.96
CA VAL A 95 1.30 -7.47 5.06
C VAL A 95 1.94 -6.29 5.78
N ARG A 96 3.26 -6.38 5.99
CA ARG A 96 4.07 -5.35 6.68
C ARG A 96 4.53 -4.29 5.70
N LEU A 97 4.94 -3.14 6.23
CA LEU A 97 5.61 -2.10 5.44
C LEU A 97 7.00 -2.60 5.01
N GLY A 98 7.09 -3.17 3.81
CA GLY A 98 8.26 -3.88 3.31
C GLY A 98 8.66 -5.05 4.21
N ASP A 99 9.97 -5.23 4.40
CA ASP A 99 10.53 -6.25 5.31
C ASP A 99 10.69 -5.73 6.76
N SER A 100 9.99 -4.65 7.11
CA SER A 100 10.05 -4.10 8.46
C SER A 100 9.22 -4.90 9.46
N ARG A 101 9.21 -4.44 10.72
CA ARG A 101 8.33 -4.95 11.79
C ARG A 101 7.03 -4.16 11.93
N TYR A 102 6.82 -3.16 11.07
CA TYR A 102 5.70 -2.23 11.18
C TYR A 102 4.56 -2.63 10.25
N VAL A 103 3.34 -2.44 10.74
CA VAL A 103 2.10 -2.53 9.98
C VAL A 103 1.42 -1.17 10.01
N LEU A 104 0.72 -0.82 8.94
CA LEU A 104 -0.12 0.38 8.91
C LEU A 104 -1.55 -0.05 9.23
N VAL A 105 -2.17 0.62 10.19
CA VAL A 105 -3.53 0.34 10.64
C VAL A 105 -4.40 1.57 10.41
N GLU A 106 -5.57 1.35 9.82
CA GLU A 106 -6.60 2.36 9.61
C GLU A 106 -7.73 2.16 10.63
N LEU A 107 -8.26 3.26 11.17
CA LEU A 107 -9.44 3.24 12.03
C LEU A 107 -10.69 3.63 11.21
N PRO A 108 -11.89 3.16 11.58
CA PRO A 108 -13.11 3.60 10.94
C PRO A 108 -13.25 5.13 11.01
N HIS A 109 -13.70 5.74 9.92
CA HIS A 109 -13.84 7.20 9.86
C HIS A 109 -14.99 7.73 10.74
N ASP A 110 -16.08 6.97 10.83
CA ASP A 110 -17.36 7.45 11.38
C ASP A 110 -17.65 6.99 12.81
N GLU A 111 -16.80 6.13 13.38
CA GLU A 111 -17.08 5.45 14.64
C GLU A 111 -15.81 5.30 15.49
N TYR A 112 -15.96 5.29 16.81
CA TYR A 112 -14.89 4.86 17.71
C TYR A 112 -14.88 3.33 17.74
N PRO A 113 -13.83 2.67 17.23
CA PRO A 113 -13.78 1.22 17.23
C PRO A 113 -13.65 0.68 18.66
N GLU A 114 -14.58 -0.19 19.08
CA GLU A 114 -14.55 -0.88 20.37
C GLU A 114 -13.27 -1.74 20.55
N SER A 115 -12.61 -2.10 19.45
CA SER A 115 -11.38 -2.89 19.38
C SER A 115 -10.08 -2.10 19.63
N THR A 116 -10.14 -0.97 20.35
CA THR A 116 -8.96 -0.13 20.65
C THR A 116 -8.62 0.03 22.14
N ASP A 117 -9.32 -0.67 23.03
CA ASP A 117 -9.08 -0.69 24.48
C ASP A 117 -7.86 -1.54 24.92
#